data_AF-X0ZMW4-F1
#
_entry.id   AF-X0ZMW4-F1
#
_cell.length_a   1.000
_cell.length_b   1.000
_cell.length_c   1.000
_cell.angle_alpha   90.00
_cell.angle_beta   90.00
_cell.angle_gamma   90.00
#
_symmetry.space_group_name_H-M   'P 1'
#
loop_
_entity.id
_entity.type
_entity.pdbx_description
1 polymer ?
#
loop_
_entity_poly.entity_id
_entity_poly.type
_entity_poly.pdbx_seq_one_letter_code
_entity_poly.pdbx_strand_id
1 'polypeptide(L)'
;QNWAYIIGTQGYIAIPDFWRADQCSLYYLDERIDYFEAQRETFGFNYQIEEVSADIMAGRKQSGVVPLATSLALQEDMLAIRRLARAQ
;
A
#
# COMPACT_ATOMS: atom_id res chain seq x y z
N GLN A 1 -6.34 -14.89 -0.61
CA GLN A 1 -5.95 -13.90 -1.62
C GLN A 1 -6.93 -12.75 -1.52
N ASN A 2 -6.45 -11.53 -1.29
CA ASN A 2 -7.31 -10.35 -1.17
C ASN A 2 -7.03 -9.43 -2.35
N TRP A 3 -8.09 -9.02 -3.04
CA TRP A 3 -8.02 -8.11 -4.17
C TRP A 3 -8.33 -6.69 -3.71
N ALA A 4 -7.66 -5.71 -4.31
CA ALA A 4 -8.06 -4.31 -4.24
C ALA A 4 -8.48 -3.84 -5.63
N TYR A 5 -9.49 -2.97 -5.66
CA TYR A 5 -9.95 -2.31 -6.87
C TYR A 5 -9.94 -0.80 -6.64
N ILE A 6 -9.29 -0.07 -7.55
CA ILE A 6 -9.36 1.39 -7.60
C ILE A 6 -10.36 1.73 -8.69
N ILE A 7 -11.53 2.23 -8.30
CA ILE A 7 -12.63 2.54 -9.22
C ILE A 7 -12.54 4.01 -9.65
N GLY A 8 -12.33 4.23 -10.94
CA GLY A 8 -12.37 5.55 -11.57
C GLY A 8 -13.66 5.77 -12.35
N THR A 9 -13.80 6.95 -12.94
CA THR A 9 -14.96 7.31 -13.76
C THR A 9 -14.95 6.70 -15.17
N GLN A 10 -13.78 6.24 -15.62
CA GLN A 10 -13.57 5.72 -16.98
C GLN A 10 -13.05 4.27 -16.97
N GLY A 11 -13.01 3.60 -15.83
CA GLY A 11 -12.41 2.28 -15.72
C GLY A 11 -11.98 1.98 -14.29
N TYR A 12 -11.31 0.86 -14.10
CA TYR A 12 -10.79 0.48 -12.80
C TYR A 12 -9.44 -0.23 -12.89
N ILE A 13 -8.65 -0.13 -11.83
CA ILE A 13 -7.42 -0.88 -11.66
C ILE A 13 -7.69 -2.04 -10.71
N ALA A 14 -7.42 -3.27 -11.16
CA ALA A 14 -7.46 -4.46 -10.34
C ALA A 14 -6.06 -4.81 -9.84
N ILE A 15 -5.92 -5.02 -8.54
CA ILE A 15 -4.65 -5.32 -7.87
C ILE A 15 -4.81 -6.64 -7.10
N PRO A 16 -4.30 -7.78 -7.63
CA PRO A 16 -4.28 -9.03 -6.91
C PRO A 16 -3.30 -8.97 -5.73
N ASP A 17 -3.59 -9.74 -4.68
CA ASP A 17 -2.77 -9.82 -3.45
C ASP A 17 -2.29 -8.44 -2.96
N PHE A 18 -3.21 -7.46 -2.89
CA PHE A 18 -2.88 -6.04 -2.82
C PHE A 18 -1.88 -5.64 -1.71
N TRP A 19 -1.86 -6.40 -0.61
CA TRP A 19 -0.97 -6.19 0.54
C TRP A 19 0.51 -6.53 0.24
N ARG A 20 0.77 -7.20 -0.87
CA ARG A 20 2.11 -7.54 -1.40
C ARG A 20 2.13 -7.56 -2.93
N ALA A 21 1.39 -6.65 -3.55
CA ALA A 21 1.20 -6.65 -5.00
C ALA A 21 2.52 -6.55 -5.76
N ASP A 22 2.65 -7.40 -6.78
CA ASP A 22 3.69 -7.39 -7.80
C ASP A 22 3.16 -6.95 -9.17
N GLN A 23 1.85 -6.91 -9.35
CA GLN A 23 1.21 -6.57 -10.61
C GLN A 23 -0.12 -5.84 -10.41
N CYS A 24 -0.59 -5.17 -11.46
CA CYS A 24 -1.95 -4.67 -11.58
C CYS A 24 -2.40 -4.63 -13.03
N SER A 25 -3.73 -4.57 -13.24
CA SER A 25 -4.34 -4.52 -14.57
C SER A 25 -5.34 -3.37 -14.63
N LEU A 26 -5.32 -2.60 -15.71
CA LEU A 26 -6.30 -1.54 -15.99
C LEU A 26 -7.38 -2.06 -16.94
N TYR A 27 -8.63 -1.80 -16.59
CA TYR A 27 -9.80 -2.21 -17.36
C TYR A 27 -10.65 -1.03 -17.80
N TYR A 28 -11.16 -1.11 -19.03
CA TYR A 28 -12.30 -0.34 -19.53
C TYR A 28 -13.44 -1.31 -19.81
N LEU A 29 -14.55 -1.19 -19.07
CA LEU A 29 -15.59 -2.23 -19.03
C LEU A 29 -14.97 -3.60 -18.71
N ASP A 30 -15.16 -4.60 -19.56
CA ASP A 30 -14.63 -5.96 -19.38
C ASP A 30 -13.28 -6.18 -20.09
N GLU A 31 -12.76 -5.18 -20.79
CA GLU A 31 -11.51 -5.28 -21.55
C GLU A 31 -10.31 -4.84 -20.70
N ARG A 32 -9.31 -5.72 -20.58
CA ARG A 32 -8.02 -5.34 -20.00
C ARG A 32 -7.22 -4.54 -21.02
N ILE A 33 -7.18 -3.23 -20.83
CA ILE A 33 -6.52 -2.30 -21.75
C ILE A 33 -5.05 -2.05 -21.42
N ASP A 34 -4.62 -2.34 -20.18
CA ASP A 34 -3.21 -2.24 -19.79
C ASP A 34 -2.85 -3.20 -18.65
N TYR A 35 -1.56 -3.51 -18.52
CA TYR A 35 -1.00 -4.38 -17.51
C TYR A 35 0.37 -3.88 -17.07
N PHE A 36 0.56 -3.81 -15.75
CA PHE A 36 1.83 -3.46 -15.15
C PHE A 36 2.30 -4.58 -14.23
N GLU A 37 3.58 -4.95 -14.35
CA GLU A 37 4.27 -5.86 -13.45
C GLU A 37 5.53 -5.17 -12.92
N ALA A 38 5.64 -5.14 -11.60
CA ALA A 38 6.74 -4.51 -10.91
C ALA A 38 8.02 -5.33 -11.10
N GLN A 39 8.98 -4.78 -11.83
CA GLN A 39 10.33 -5.33 -11.99
C GLN A 39 11.14 -5.06 -10.70
N ARG A 40 10.89 -5.86 -9.65
CA ARG A 40 11.61 -5.75 -8.37
C ARG A 40 12.62 -6.87 -8.23
N GLU A 41 13.83 -6.53 -7.79
CA GLU A 41 14.88 -7.52 -7.52
C GLU A 41 14.59 -8.36 -6.27
N THR A 42 13.86 -7.79 -5.32
CA THR A 42 13.55 -8.43 -4.05
C THR A 42 12.10 -8.20 -3.64
N PHE A 43 11.55 -9.17 -2.89
CA PHE A 43 10.20 -9.14 -2.33
C PHE A 43 10.26 -9.23 -0.80
N GLY A 44 9.35 -8.53 -0.12
CA GLY A 44 9.30 -8.50 1.34
C GLY A 44 9.86 -7.19 1.91
N PHE A 45 10.61 -7.27 3.01
CA PHE A 45 10.95 -6.09 3.81
C PHE A 45 12.20 -5.33 3.37
N ASN A 46 12.86 -5.74 2.28
CA ASN A 46 14.17 -5.24 1.87
C ASN A 46 14.19 -3.70 1.74
N TYR A 47 13.22 -3.13 1.03
CA TYR A 47 13.13 -1.68 0.86
C TYR A 47 12.88 -0.93 2.18
N GLN A 48 12.08 -1.50 3.10
CA GLN A 48 11.85 -0.89 4.41
C GLN A 48 13.12 -0.94 5.28
N ILE A 49 13.86 -2.05 5.23
CA ILE A 49 15.12 -2.21 5.94
C ILE A 49 16.15 -1.20 5.42
N GLU A 50 16.26 -1.06 4.10
CA GLU A 50 17.19 -0.13 3.45
C GLU A 50 16.86 1.32 3.83
N GLU A 51 15.59 1.73 3.73
CA GLU A 51 15.16 3.10 4.06
C GLU A 51 15.42 3.43 5.55
N VAL A 52 15.03 2.53 6.47
CA VAL A 52 15.27 2.73 7.91
C VAL A 52 16.76 2.78 8.23
N SER A 53 17.57 1.93 7.57
CA SER A 53 19.02 1.95 7.74
C SER A 53 19.60 3.30 7.29
N ALA A 54 19.15 3.82 6.16
CA ALA A 54 19.54 5.13 5.65
C ALA A 54 19.13 6.28 6.59
N ASP A 55 17.92 6.22 7.15
CA ASP A 55 17.44 7.19 8.15
C ASP A 55 18.32 7.21 9.41
N ILE A 56 18.66 6.03 9.94
CA ILE A 56 19.50 5.89 11.13
C ILE A 56 20.91 6.43 10.86
N MET A 57 21.52 6.05 9.74
CA MET A 57 22.85 6.53 9.36
C MET A 57 22.89 8.05 9.18
N ALA A 58 21.80 8.65 8.70
CA ALA A 58 21.66 10.10 8.56
C ALA A 58 21.26 10.82 9.87
N GLY A 59 21.12 10.11 10.99
CA GLY A 59 20.72 10.69 12.28
C GLY A 59 19.29 11.22 12.31
N ARG A 60 18.42 10.77 11.39
CA ARG A 60 17.02 11.18 11.36
C ARG A 60 16.24 10.47 12.46
N LYS A 61 15.29 11.19 13.06
CA LYS A 61 14.42 10.67 14.14
C LYS A 61 13.10 10.08 13.63
N GLN A 62 12.82 10.24 12.35
CA GLN A 62 11.62 9.72 11.69
C GLN A 62 11.93 9.50 10.21
N SER A 63 11.14 8.63 9.57
CA SER A 63 11.22 8.41 8.12
C SER A 63 10.72 9.61 7.34
N GLY A 64 11.40 9.92 6.23
CA GLY A 64 10.95 10.90 5.26
C GLY A 64 9.78 10.41 4.40
N VAL A 65 9.66 9.09 4.21
CA VAL A 65 8.61 8.46 3.40
C VAL A 65 7.36 8.16 4.24
N VAL A 66 7.53 7.65 5.46
CA VAL A 66 6.43 7.38 6.40
C VAL A 66 6.67 8.10 7.73
N PRO A 67 6.36 9.40 7.84
CA PRO A 67 6.53 10.16 9.07
C PRO A 67 5.69 9.61 10.24
N LEU A 68 6.04 10.03 11.47
CA LEU A 68 5.29 9.64 12.68
C LEU A 68 3.80 10.01 12.57
N ALA A 69 3.49 11.19 12.05
CA ALA A 69 2.11 11.64 11.89
C ALA A 69 1.27 10.70 11.02
N THR A 70 1.83 10.17 9.92
CA THR A 70 1.16 9.18 9.06
C THR A 70 0.89 7.89 9.82
N SER A 71 1.88 7.42 10.59
CA SER A 71 1.72 6.21 11.41
C SER A 71 0.65 6.36 12.48
N LEU A 72 0.54 7.54 13.10
CA LEU A 72 -0.50 7.84 14.09
C LEU A 72 -1.89 7.90 13.47
N ALA A 73 -2.04 8.58 12.33
CA ALA A 73 -3.32 8.65 11.62
C ALA A 73 -3.88 7.25 11.28
N LEU A 74 -3.02 6.35 10.76
CA LEU A 74 -3.41 4.96 10.50
C LEU A 74 -3.83 4.20 11.77
N GLN A 75 -3.17 4.45 12.90
CA GLN A 75 -3.55 3.85 14.18
C GLN A 75 -4.90 4.37 14.69
N GLU A 76 -5.18 5.66 14.52
CA GLU A 76 -6.45 6.28 14.87
C GLU A 76 -7.59 5.71 14.02
N ASP A 77 -7.39 5.54 12.72
CA ASP A 77 -8.36 4.91 11.82
C ASP A 77 -8.67 3.46 12.24
N MET A 78 -7.63 2.66 12.53
CA MET A 78 -7.80 1.30 13.03
C MET A 78 -8.58 1.26 14.36
N LEU A 79 -8.32 2.19 15.26
CA LEU A 79 -9.05 2.32 16.52
C LEU A 79 -10.51 2.69 16.30
N ALA A 80 -10.80 3.61 15.37
CA ALA A 80 -12.16 4.00 15.02
C ALA A 80 -12.95 2.80 14.46
N ILE A 81 -12.37 2.06 13.51
CA ILE A 81 -12.97 0.84 12.93
C ILE A 81 -13.24 -0.20 14.03
N ARG A 82 -12.27 -0.44 14.91
CA ARG A 82 -12.43 -1.41 16.02
C ARG A 82 -13.55 -1.02 16.98
N ARG A 83 -13.74 0.27 17.27
CA ARG A 83 -14.84 0.76 18.12
C ARG A 83 -16.19 0.52 17.45
N LEU A 84 -16.31 0.87 16.17
CA LEU A 84 -17.55 0.65 15.39
C LEU A 84 -17.93 -0.83 15.33
N ALA A 85 -16.95 -1.72 15.10
CA ALA A 85 -17.19 -3.15 15.00
C ALA A 85 -17.61 -3.81 16.33
N ARG A 86 -17.29 -3.21 17.49
CA ARG A 86 -17.64 -3.71 18.83
C ARG A 86 -18.96 -3.16 19.37
N ALA A 87 -19.50 -2.13 18.74
CA ALA A 87 -20.79 -1.53 19.09
C ALA A 87 -21.96 -2.20 18.35
N GLN A 88 -21.67 -3.14 17.43
CA GLN A 88 -22.62 -4.04 16.77
C GLN A 88 -22.64 -5.38 17.50
#